data_AF-A0A106PHU6-F1
#
_entry.id   AF-A0A106PHU6-F1
#
_cell.length_a   1.000
_cell.length_b   1.000
_cell.length_c   1.000
_cell.angle_alpha   90.00
_cell.angle_beta   90.00
_cell.angle_gamma   90.00
#
_symmetry.space_group_name_H-M   'P 1'
#
loop_
_entity.id
_entity.type
_entity.pdbx_description
1 polymer ?
#
loop_
_entity_poly.entity_id
_entity_poly.type
_entity_poly.pdbx_seq_one_letter_code
_entity_poly.pdbx_strand_id
1 'polypeptide(L)'
;MSERHARRSALKTFGLAAGTAILAAASRTQAAQSDTGSLLPGGGARLAGLTRRLAAIPRRRDFKTVPMILEHPDQWDHAALSEVIGYRGGPKQVWDNTELGGSWLNLMRNALNAQVWSFRHPDFLVVSATHGSAQLALYDQAAWDKYGLAKLAGHAFAANTLLDAKPAQSKGAQDHESAGGAFSAHDNSIAALLQRGVVFLACHNAIWELAERLDGANANPDKLPLDALAADLTNHVIPSAIVTPGAVGTLPELQRVGFSYAK
;
A
#
# COMPACT_ATOMS: atom_id res chain seq x y z
N MET A 1 67.58 -44.00 52.75
CA MET A 1 66.97 -45.28 53.19
C MET A 1 65.52 -45.31 52.71
N SER A 2 65.20 -46.28 51.84
CA SER A 2 63.86 -46.86 51.49
C SER A 2 62.74 -45.91 50.98
N GLU A 3 62.37 -45.92 49.69
CA GLU A 3 61.30 -46.76 49.06
C GLU A 3 59.86 -46.37 49.52
N ARG A 4 58.78 -46.30 48.74
CA ARG A 4 58.34 -46.95 47.49
C ARG A 4 57.03 -46.29 46.98
N HIS A 5 56.83 -46.36 45.66
CA HIS A 5 55.57 -46.53 44.89
C HIS A 5 54.30 -45.68 45.09
N ALA A 6 54.02 -44.89 44.04
CA ALA A 6 52.87 -44.97 43.12
C ALA A 6 51.43 -44.90 43.67
N ARG A 7 50.66 -43.89 43.20
CA ARG A 7 49.23 -44.04 42.79
C ARG A 7 48.71 -42.83 41.98
N ARG A 8 48.51 -43.11 40.68
CA ARG A 8 47.40 -42.75 39.76
C ARG A 8 46.94 -41.29 39.57
N SER A 9 47.06 -40.87 38.31
CA SER A 9 46.39 -39.77 37.62
C SER A 9 44.87 -39.69 37.83
N ALA A 10 44.37 -38.46 37.88
CA ALA A 10 43.05 -38.10 37.34
C ALA A 10 43.04 -36.60 36.97
N LEU A 11 43.19 -36.32 35.68
CA LEU A 11 42.80 -35.04 35.06
C LEU A 11 41.27 -34.90 35.16
N LYS A 12 40.80 -33.81 35.76
CA LYS A 12 39.41 -33.35 35.60
C LYS A 12 39.45 -31.97 34.94
N THR A 13 39.06 -31.99 33.68
CA THR A 13 38.90 -30.86 32.77
C THR A 13 37.90 -29.85 33.33
N PHE A 14 38.32 -28.59 33.42
CA PHE A 14 37.43 -27.45 33.64
C PHE A 14 36.72 -27.11 32.32
N GLY A 15 35.40 -27.32 32.26
CA GLY A 15 34.56 -26.79 31.20
C GLY A 15 34.15 -25.35 31.51
N LEU A 16 34.76 -24.37 30.85
CA LEU A 16 34.26 -23.00 30.78
C LEU A 16 33.11 -22.96 29.76
N ALA A 17 31.88 -22.79 30.24
CA ALA A 17 30.77 -22.39 29.38
C ALA A 17 30.84 -20.87 29.17
N ALA A 18 31.37 -20.46 28.01
CA ALA A 18 31.30 -19.08 27.54
C ALA A 18 29.85 -18.78 27.11
N GLY A 19 29.15 -17.95 27.88
CA GLY A 19 27.84 -17.42 27.51
C GLY A 19 27.97 -16.45 26.35
N THR A 20 27.54 -16.87 25.15
CA THR A 20 27.38 -16.01 24.00
C THR A 20 26.09 -15.21 24.15
N ALA A 21 26.22 -13.90 24.37
CA ALA A 21 25.12 -12.96 24.21
C ALA A 21 24.70 -12.97 22.73
N ILE A 22 23.56 -13.61 22.43
CA ILE A 22 22.93 -13.51 21.12
C ILE A 22 22.31 -12.13 21.04
N LEU A 23 23.04 -11.20 20.41
CA LEU A 23 22.51 -9.95 19.91
C LEU A 23 21.28 -10.28 19.05
N ALA A 24 20.11 -9.85 19.52
CA ALA A 24 18.90 -9.83 18.72
C ALA A 24 19.21 -9.04 17.44
N ALA A 25 19.39 -9.76 16.33
CA ALA A 25 19.35 -9.18 15.01
C ALA A 25 17.93 -8.64 14.84
N ALA A 26 17.75 -7.36 15.18
CA ALA A 26 16.61 -6.61 14.72
C ALA A 26 16.63 -6.73 13.19
N SER A 27 15.70 -7.52 12.66
CA SER A 27 15.34 -7.54 11.25
C SER A 27 14.92 -6.13 10.89
N ARG A 28 15.89 -5.28 10.57
CA ARG A 28 15.64 -4.11 9.74
C ARG A 28 15.32 -4.68 8.38
N THR A 29 14.06 -5.04 8.18
CA THR A 29 13.47 -5.04 6.84
C THR A 29 13.85 -3.68 6.27
N GLN A 30 14.81 -3.67 5.34
CA GLN A 30 15.08 -2.49 4.55
C GLN A 30 13.74 -2.18 3.90
N ALA A 31 13.00 -1.20 4.43
CA ALA A 31 11.85 -0.67 3.74
C ALA A 31 12.40 -0.25 2.38
N ALA A 32 11.98 -0.96 1.32
CA ALA A 32 12.31 -0.57 -0.04
C ALA A 32 12.03 0.94 -0.12
N GLN A 33 13.04 1.73 -0.52
CA GLN A 33 12.82 3.15 -0.71
C GLN A 33 11.62 3.28 -1.63
N SER A 34 10.56 3.91 -1.13
CA SER A 34 9.35 4.12 -1.90
C SER A 34 9.72 5.04 -3.06
N ASP A 35 9.73 4.52 -4.27
CA ASP A 35 9.90 5.30 -5.50
C ASP A 35 8.71 6.23 -5.79
N THR A 36 7.72 6.32 -4.89
CA THR A 36 6.60 7.25 -4.99
C THR A 36 7.09 8.66 -5.32
N GLY A 37 6.58 9.20 -6.41
CA GLY A 37 6.96 10.52 -6.92
C GLY A 37 8.26 10.59 -7.73
N SER A 38 8.93 9.47 -8.04
CA SER A 38 10.17 9.46 -8.84
C SER A 38 9.96 9.89 -10.31
N LEU A 39 8.73 9.80 -10.81
CA LEU A 39 8.31 10.15 -12.18
C LEU A 39 7.35 11.34 -12.23
N LEU A 40 7.38 12.20 -11.21
CA LEU A 40 6.62 13.46 -11.25
C LEU A 40 7.09 14.33 -12.42
N PRO A 41 6.17 15.01 -13.12
CA PRO A 41 6.55 15.88 -14.21
C PRO A 41 7.32 17.11 -13.74
N GLY A 42 8.22 17.59 -14.58
CA GLY A 42 8.85 18.89 -14.39
C GLY A 42 7.81 20.01 -14.30
N GLY A 43 8.02 20.96 -13.37
CA GLY A 43 7.10 22.09 -13.16
C GLY A 43 5.93 21.85 -12.20
N GLY A 44 5.71 20.61 -11.73
CA GLY A 44 4.62 20.22 -10.82
C GLY A 44 4.96 20.43 -9.34
N ALA A 45 5.28 21.66 -8.93
CA ALA A 45 5.78 21.94 -7.59
C ALA A 45 4.74 21.65 -6.49
N ARG A 46 3.44 21.83 -6.76
CA ARG A 46 2.38 21.57 -5.78
C ARG A 46 2.16 20.07 -5.64
N LEU A 47 2.15 19.32 -6.74
CA LEU A 47 2.04 17.87 -6.72
C LEU A 47 3.22 17.24 -5.98
N ALA A 48 4.44 17.66 -6.29
CA ALA A 48 5.64 17.22 -5.56
C ALA A 48 5.58 17.56 -4.06
N GLY A 49 5.04 18.73 -3.72
CA GLY A 49 4.79 19.11 -2.33
C GLY A 49 3.79 18.17 -1.63
N LEU A 50 2.66 17.85 -2.28
CA LEU A 50 1.66 16.92 -1.77
C LEU A 50 2.28 15.52 -1.58
N THR A 51 2.97 14.98 -2.59
CA THR A 51 3.60 13.65 -2.52
C THR A 51 4.55 13.54 -1.32
N ARG A 52 5.40 14.55 -1.10
CA ARG A 52 6.30 14.58 0.08
C ARG A 52 5.53 14.63 1.40
N ARG A 53 4.49 15.46 1.50
CA ARG A 53 3.69 15.55 2.75
C ARG A 53 2.96 14.24 3.03
N LEU A 54 2.35 13.62 2.03
CA LEU A 54 1.66 12.33 2.19
C LEU A 54 2.61 11.23 2.64
N ALA A 55 3.84 11.19 2.12
CA ALA A 55 4.87 10.23 2.52
C ALA A 55 5.37 10.46 3.96
N ALA A 56 5.33 11.70 4.45
CA ALA A 56 5.76 12.06 5.79
C ALA A 56 4.69 11.84 6.87
N ILE A 57 3.40 11.78 6.51
CA ILE A 57 2.31 11.53 7.45
C ILE A 57 2.32 10.05 7.84
N PRO A 58 2.45 9.70 9.12
CA PRO A 58 2.35 8.31 9.57
C PRO A 58 0.99 7.70 9.21
N ARG A 59 0.99 6.43 8.85
CA ARG A 59 -0.23 5.63 8.67
C ARG A 59 -0.37 4.70 9.85
N ARG A 60 -1.51 4.74 10.54
CA ARG A 60 -1.80 3.80 11.61
C ARG A 60 -2.14 2.45 10.98
N ARG A 61 -1.39 1.40 11.30
CA ARG A 61 -1.55 0.02 10.77
C ARG A 61 -1.29 -1.01 11.87
N ASP A 62 -1.65 -0.66 13.10
CA ASP A 62 -1.50 -1.47 14.30
C ASP A 62 -2.83 -1.65 15.05
N PHE A 63 -3.95 -1.48 14.34
CA PHE A 63 -5.29 -1.60 14.90
C PHE A 63 -5.50 -3.00 15.48
N LYS A 64 -6.15 -3.05 16.66
CA LYS A 64 -6.57 -4.31 17.30
C LYS A 64 -8.03 -4.62 16.99
N THR A 65 -8.84 -3.58 16.97
CA THR A 65 -10.21 -3.57 16.51
C THR A 65 -10.45 -2.25 15.81
N VAL A 66 -11.44 -2.23 14.92
CA VAL A 66 -12.03 -1.02 14.34
C VAL A 66 -13.54 -1.15 14.47
N PRO A 67 -14.33 -0.05 14.48
CA PRO A 67 -15.78 -0.14 14.43
C PRO A 67 -16.28 -0.25 12.98
N MET A 68 -17.51 -0.76 12.80
CA MET A 68 -18.14 -0.83 11.47
C MET A 68 -18.37 0.56 10.89
N ILE A 69 -18.93 1.45 11.69
CA ILE A 69 -19.16 2.85 11.33
C ILE A 69 -18.09 3.71 11.99
N LEU A 70 -17.38 4.51 11.19
CA LEU A 70 -16.40 5.46 11.69
C LEU A 70 -17.07 6.79 11.99
N GLU A 71 -16.90 7.27 13.21
CA GLU A 71 -17.50 8.51 13.72
C GLU A 71 -16.44 9.57 14.09
N HIS A 72 -15.18 9.15 14.27
CA HIS A 72 -14.11 10.01 14.76
C HIS A 72 -12.86 9.98 13.87
N PRO A 73 -12.26 11.15 13.56
CA PRO A 73 -11.09 11.28 12.69
C PRO A 73 -9.88 10.38 12.99
N ASP A 74 -9.72 9.92 14.23
CA ASP A 74 -8.64 9.02 14.65
C ASP A 74 -8.86 7.55 14.26
N GLN A 75 -10.01 7.24 13.66
CA GLN A 75 -10.39 5.90 13.21
C GLN A 75 -10.03 5.62 11.73
N TRP A 76 -9.55 6.63 10.98
CA TRP A 76 -9.07 6.47 9.61
C TRP A 76 -7.84 7.36 9.35
N ASP A 77 -7.31 7.35 8.12
CA ASP A 77 -6.15 8.18 7.75
C ASP A 77 -6.54 9.67 7.52
N HIS A 78 -7.19 10.30 8.51
CA HIS A 78 -7.79 11.63 8.39
C HIS A 78 -6.80 12.72 7.98
N ALA A 79 -5.60 12.74 8.59
CA ALA A 79 -4.58 13.74 8.28
C ALA A 79 -4.15 13.67 6.80
N ALA A 80 -4.01 12.45 6.26
CA ALA A 80 -3.65 12.25 4.87
C ALA A 80 -4.79 12.60 3.92
N LEU A 81 -6.02 12.20 4.23
CA LEU A 81 -7.20 12.56 3.45
C LEU A 81 -7.39 14.10 3.41
N SER A 82 -7.13 14.77 4.53
CA SER A 82 -7.20 16.24 4.63
C SER A 82 -6.19 16.94 3.73
N GLU A 83 -4.98 16.40 3.55
CA GLU A 83 -4.01 16.91 2.56
C GLU A 83 -4.51 16.78 1.12
N VAL A 84 -5.18 15.67 0.79
CA VAL A 84 -5.77 15.45 -0.54
C VAL A 84 -6.90 16.44 -0.81
N ILE A 85 -7.84 16.58 0.13
CA ILE A 85 -8.96 17.55 0.06
C ILE A 85 -8.42 18.99 0.04
N GLY A 86 -7.35 19.25 0.78
CA GLY A 86 -6.66 20.53 0.85
C GLY A 86 -5.87 20.89 -0.41
N TYR A 87 -5.66 19.95 -1.34
CA TYR A 87 -4.79 20.16 -2.50
C TYR A 87 -5.25 21.34 -3.38
N ARG A 88 -4.33 22.30 -3.56
CA ARG A 88 -4.54 23.54 -4.32
C ARG A 88 -3.95 23.53 -5.73
N GLY A 89 -3.30 22.45 -6.16
CA GLY A 89 -2.95 22.27 -7.57
C GLY A 89 -4.17 21.94 -8.42
N GLY A 90 -3.96 21.78 -9.73
CA GLY A 90 -5.06 21.47 -10.63
C GLY A 90 -4.59 21.18 -12.06
N PRO A 91 -5.46 20.57 -12.89
CA PRO A 91 -6.78 20.03 -12.54
C PRO A 91 -6.73 18.84 -11.58
N LYS A 92 -7.88 18.36 -11.11
CA LYS A 92 -7.97 17.24 -10.16
C LYS A 92 -9.04 16.27 -10.62
N GLN A 93 -8.77 14.98 -10.59
CA GLN A 93 -9.70 13.94 -11.02
C GLN A 93 -9.73 12.80 -10.01
N VAL A 94 -10.93 12.33 -9.67
CA VAL A 94 -11.14 11.14 -8.84
C VAL A 94 -11.79 10.03 -9.68
N TRP A 95 -11.25 8.81 -9.57
CA TRP A 95 -11.73 7.62 -10.26
C TRP A 95 -12.43 6.66 -9.31
N ASP A 96 -13.68 6.32 -9.60
CA ASP A 96 -14.52 5.35 -8.87
C ASP A 96 -14.20 3.91 -9.31
N ASN A 97 -13.24 3.27 -8.63
CA ASN A 97 -12.71 1.98 -9.03
C ASN A 97 -13.40 0.86 -8.25
N THR A 98 -14.23 0.05 -8.94
CA THR A 98 -15.07 -1.00 -8.31
C THR A 98 -14.65 -2.43 -8.66
N GLU A 99 -13.98 -2.62 -9.80
CA GLU A 99 -13.65 -3.92 -10.37
C GLU A 99 -12.14 -4.17 -10.40
N LEU A 100 -11.67 -5.27 -9.79
CA LEU A 100 -10.24 -5.60 -9.73
C LEU A 100 -9.59 -5.68 -11.12
N GLY A 101 -10.23 -6.40 -12.05
CA GLY A 101 -9.79 -6.52 -13.44
C GLY A 101 -10.22 -5.37 -14.35
N GLY A 102 -10.78 -4.29 -13.80
CA GLY A 102 -11.21 -3.14 -14.55
C GLY A 102 -10.05 -2.37 -15.20
N SER A 103 -10.37 -1.47 -16.13
CA SER A 103 -9.38 -0.71 -16.91
C SER A 103 -8.78 0.50 -16.17
N TRP A 104 -9.13 0.72 -14.90
CA TRP A 104 -8.84 1.91 -14.11
C TRP A 104 -7.35 2.31 -14.07
N LEU A 105 -6.43 1.35 -13.94
CA LEU A 105 -4.98 1.63 -13.98
C LEU A 105 -4.57 2.28 -15.31
N ASN A 106 -5.00 1.68 -16.43
CA ASN A 106 -4.73 2.17 -17.77
C ASN A 106 -5.39 3.53 -18.02
N LEU A 107 -6.62 3.73 -17.54
CA LEU A 107 -7.34 4.99 -17.72
C LEU A 107 -6.71 6.14 -16.93
N MET A 108 -6.31 5.91 -15.67
CA MET A 108 -5.56 6.89 -14.88
C MET A 108 -4.21 7.24 -15.52
N ARG A 109 -3.46 6.23 -16.00
CA ARG A 109 -2.21 6.43 -16.75
C ARG A 109 -2.44 7.32 -17.97
N ASN A 110 -3.47 7.04 -18.75
CA ASN A 110 -3.84 7.81 -19.94
C ASN A 110 -4.22 9.25 -19.60
N ALA A 111 -5.01 9.46 -18.55
CA ALA A 111 -5.40 10.79 -18.10
C ALA A 111 -4.17 11.62 -17.72
N LEU A 112 -3.24 11.04 -16.96
CA LEU A 112 -1.98 11.70 -16.63
C LEU A 112 -1.19 12.09 -17.90
N ASN A 113 -1.06 11.18 -18.88
CA ASN A 113 -0.36 11.46 -20.15
C ASN A 113 -0.97 12.65 -20.90
N ALA A 114 -2.29 12.71 -21.03
CA ALA A 114 -2.93 13.82 -21.71
C ALA A 114 -2.83 15.13 -20.92
N GLN A 115 -3.12 15.10 -19.61
CA GLN A 115 -3.19 16.29 -18.77
C GLN A 115 -1.81 16.96 -18.62
N VAL A 116 -0.78 16.18 -18.35
CA VAL A 116 0.56 16.74 -18.12
C VAL A 116 1.20 17.22 -19.42
N TRP A 117 1.18 16.43 -20.50
CA TRP A 117 1.96 16.75 -21.71
C TRP A 117 1.15 17.51 -22.76
N SER A 118 -0.09 17.10 -23.04
CA SER A 118 -0.92 17.77 -24.05
C SER A 118 -1.53 19.06 -23.50
N PHE A 119 -2.10 19.01 -22.30
CA PHE A 119 -2.75 20.17 -21.67
C PHE A 119 -1.83 21.01 -20.78
N ARG A 120 -0.57 20.59 -20.60
CA ARG A 120 0.44 21.33 -19.83
C ARG A 120 0.03 21.60 -18.37
N HIS A 121 -0.57 20.59 -17.74
CA HIS A 121 -0.96 20.62 -16.33
C HIS A 121 -0.02 19.77 -15.47
N PRO A 122 1.19 20.24 -15.14
CA PRO A 122 2.16 19.44 -14.38
C PRO A 122 1.74 19.20 -12.92
N ASP A 123 0.77 19.97 -12.40
CA ASP A 123 0.18 19.79 -11.06
C ASP A 123 -1.12 18.97 -11.09
N PHE A 124 -1.44 18.29 -12.21
CA PHE A 124 -2.63 17.44 -12.32
C PHE A 124 -2.59 16.31 -11.29
N LEU A 125 -3.61 16.22 -10.45
CA LEU A 125 -3.74 15.17 -9.43
C LEU A 125 -4.81 14.17 -9.82
N VAL A 126 -4.43 12.89 -9.79
CA VAL A 126 -5.35 11.76 -9.90
C VAL A 126 -5.48 11.08 -8.54
N VAL A 127 -6.72 10.84 -8.13
CA VAL A 127 -7.08 10.09 -6.93
C VAL A 127 -7.86 8.85 -7.35
N SER A 128 -7.46 7.69 -6.82
CA SER A 128 -8.16 6.43 -6.99
C SER A 128 -9.05 6.19 -5.77
N ALA A 129 -10.36 6.36 -5.91
CA ALA A 129 -11.33 5.94 -4.90
C ALA A 129 -11.64 4.45 -5.11
N THR A 130 -10.86 3.58 -4.46
CA THR A 130 -10.91 2.14 -4.70
C THR A 130 -11.81 1.46 -3.67
N HIS A 131 -12.76 0.66 -4.15
CA HIS A 131 -13.66 -0.14 -3.32
C HIS A 131 -14.22 -1.34 -4.10
N GLY A 132 -15.20 -2.05 -3.53
CA GLY A 132 -15.71 -3.30 -4.10
C GLY A 132 -14.58 -4.32 -4.28
N SER A 133 -14.59 -5.06 -5.39
CA SER A 133 -13.53 -6.03 -5.68
C SER A 133 -12.18 -5.36 -5.98
N ALA A 134 -12.16 -4.12 -6.48
CA ALA A 134 -10.90 -3.41 -6.74
C ALA A 134 -10.10 -3.13 -5.47
N GLN A 135 -10.76 -3.05 -4.30
CA GLN A 135 -10.12 -2.91 -2.99
C GLN A 135 -9.03 -3.98 -2.77
N LEU A 136 -9.23 -5.18 -3.32
CA LEU A 136 -8.28 -6.29 -3.18
C LEU A 136 -6.87 -5.91 -3.69
N ALA A 137 -6.78 -5.01 -4.66
CA ALA A 137 -5.52 -4.51 -5.19
C ALA A 137 -4.69 -3.71 -4.16
N LEU A 138 -5.33 -3.17 -3.11
CA LEU A 138 -4.69 -2.32 -2.10
C LEU A 138 -4.23 -3.08 -0.85
N TYR A 139 -4.45 -4.39 -0.77
CA TYR A 139 -3.86 -5.22 0.29
C TYR A 139 -2.49 -5.72 -0.12
N ASP A 140 -1.56 -5.82 0.84
CA ASP A 140 -0.29 -6.48 0.61
C ASP A 140 -0.46 -7.98 0.25
N GLN A 141 0.62 -8.59 -0.24
CA GLN A 141 0.59 -10.01 -0.61
C GLN A 141 0.39 -10.92 0.61
N ALA A 142 0.77 -10.49 1.80
CA ALA A 142 0.62 -11.30 3.01
C ALA A 142 -0.86 -11.51 3.36
N ALA A 143 -1.72 -10.49 3.22
CA ALA A 143 -3.16 -10.66 3.32
C ALA A 143 -3.73 -11.56 2.23
N TRP A 144 -3.22 -11.45 1.00
CA TRP A 144 -3.64 -12.34 -0.10
C TRP A 144 -3.37 -13.81 0.23
N ASP A 145 -2.19 -14.11 0.77
CA ASP A 145 -1.79 -15.47 1.13
C ASP A 145 -2.56 -15.95 2.37
N LYS A 146 -2.63 -15.13 3.42
CA LYS A 146 -3.29 -15.43 4.71
C LYS A 146 -4.77 -15.74 4.53
N TYR A 147 -5.48 -14.88 3.79
CA TYR A 147 -6.93 -14.96 3.63
C TYR A 147 -7.37 -15.65 2.33
N GLY A 148 -6.42 -16.09 1.50
CA GLY A 148 -6.71 -16.75 0.23
C GLY A 148 -7.48 -15.86 -0.75
N LEU A 149 -7.16 -14.56 -0.79
CA LEU A 149 -7.92 -13.55 -1.55
C LEU A 149 -7.98 -13.83 -3.06
N ALA A 150 -7.05 -14.61 -3.60
CA ALA A 150 -7.09 -15.10 -4.99
C ALA A 150 -8.42 -15.80 -5.34
N LYS A 151 -9.04 -16.50 -4.37
CA LYS A 151 -10.35 -17.15 -4.56
C LYS A 151 -11.50 -16.16 -4.77
N LEU A 152 -11.34 -14.93 -4.29
CA LEU A 152 -12.31 -13.84 -4.40
C LEU A 152 -12.02 -12.92 -5.60
N ALA A 153 -10.76 -12.89 -6.03
CA ALA A 153 -10.23 -12.03 -7.10
C ALA A 153 -10.54 -12.56 -8.53
N GLY A 154 -10.95 -13.82 -8.64
CA GLY A 154 -11.20 -14.48 -9.93
C GLY A 154 -9.94 -15.09 -10.54
N HIS A 155 -10.14 -15.93 -11.57
CA HIS A 155 -9.09 -16.77 -12.16
C HIS A 155 -7.91 -16.00 -12.77
N ALA A 156 -8.10 -14.73 -13.12
CA ALA A 156 -7.04 -13.88 -13.66
C ALA A 156 -6.00 -13.45 -12.61
N PHE A 157 -6.32 -13.57 -11.32
CA PHE A 157 -5.50 -13.04 -10.23
C PHE A 157 -5.17 -14.15 -9.21
N ALA A 158 -4.06 -14.85 -9.46
CA ALA A 158 -3.51 -15.80 -8.49
C ALA A 158 -2.79 -15.12 -7.32
N ALA A 159 -2.36 -13.87 -7.50
CA ALA A 159 -1.64 -13.04 -6.53
C ALA A 159 -1.86 -11.54 -6.84
N ASN A 160 -1.47 -10.65 -5.93
CA ASN A 160 -1.62 -9.20 -6.12
C ASN A 160 -0.50 -8.58 -6.98
N THR A 161 -0.43 -9.02 -8.24
CA THR A 161 0.58 -8.53 -9.19
C THR A 161 0.38 -7.08 -9.66
N LEU A 162 -0.70 -6.44 -9.19
CA LEU A 162 -1.01 -5.03 -9.45
C LEU A 162 -0.11 -4.09 -8.63
N LEU A 163 0.47 -4.58 -7.53
CA LEU A 163 1.45 -3.84 -6.73
C LEU A 163 2.87 -3.89 -7.32
N ASP A 164 3.13 -4.84 -8.22
CA ASP A 164 4.49 -5.08 -8.69
C ASP A 164 4.99 -3.95 -9.59
N ALA A 165 6.27 -3.64 -9.38
CA ALA A 165 7.03 -2.85 -10.34
C ALA A 165 7.11 -3.59 -11.68
N LYS A 166 6.88 -2.89 -12.78
CA LYS A 166 7.03 -3.43 -14.13
C LYS A 166 8.36 -3.00 -14.75
N PRO A 167 8.94 -3.77 -15.68
CA PRO A 167 10.24 -3.42 -16.29
C PRO A 167 10.27 -2.01 -16.92
N ALA A 168 9.14 -1.56 -17.46
CA ALA A 168 8.99 -0.22 -18.04
C ALA A 168 9.30 0.93 -17.06
N GLN A 169 9.07 0.75 -15.74
CA GLN A 169 9.33 1.75 -14.69
C GLN A 169 10.79 2.18 -14.64
N SER A 170 11.70 1.23 -14.88
CA SER A 170 13.14 1.45 -14.81
C SER A 170 13.68 2.36 -15.91
N LYS A 171 12.88 2.69 -16.93
CA LYS A 171 13.28 3.53 -18.07
C LYS A 171 13.28 5.04 -17.74
N GLY A 172 12.72 5.43 -16.60
CA GLY A 172 12.73 6.82 -16.13
C GLY A 172 11.87 7.76 -16.96
N ALA A 173 12.04 9.07 -16.75
CA ALA A 173 11.20 10.11 -17.36
C ALA A 173 11.82 10.84 -18.58
N GLN A 174 13.05 10.50 -18.97
CA GLN A 174 13.84 11.28 -19.95
C GLN A 174 13.26 11.24 -21.37
N ASP A 175 12.83 10.05 -21.80
CA ASP A 175 12.13 9.84 -23.07
C ASP A 175 10.69 9.41 -22.78
N HIS A 176 9.79 10.39 -22.70
CA HIS A 176 8.39 10.13 -22.37
C HIS A 176 7.57 9.60 -23.56
N GLU A 177 8.12 9.62 -24.77
CA GLU A 177 7.48 9.09 -25.98
C GLU A 177 7.85 7.62 -26.23
N SER A 178 8.78 7.07 -25.46
CA SER A 178 9.20 5.67 -25.58
C SER A 178 8.02 4.71 -25.46
N ALA A 179 7.74 3.96 -26.52
CA ALA A 179 6.66 2.97 -26.56
C ALA A 179 6.81 1.86 -25.50
N GLY A 180 8.03 1.60 -25.02
CA GLY A 180 8.33 0.67 -23.93
C GLY A 180 8.73 1.34 -22.61
N GLY A 181 8.53 2.66 -22.48
CA GLY A 181 8.93 3.46 -21.33
C GLY A 181 7.89 3.53 -20.22
N ALA A 182 8.22 4.24 -19.14
CA ALA A 182 7.45 4.30 -17.89
C ALA A 182 6.07 4.98 -18.00
N PHE A 183 5.78 5.65 -19.14
CA PHE A 183 4.47 6.26 -19.41
C PHE A 183 3.63 5.47 -20.42
N SER A 184 4.15 4.34 -20.90
CA SER A 184 3.50 3.49 -21.91
C SER A 184 2.47 2.52 -21.31
N ALA A 185 1.78 1.78 -22.18
CA ALA A 185 0.83 0.75 -21.76
C ALA A 185 1.49 -0.48 -21.09
N HIS A 186 2.81 -0.61 -21.16
CA HIS A 186 3.55 -1.66 -20.49
C HIS A 186 3.75 -1.42 -19.00
N ASP A 187 3.35 -0.24 -18.50
CA ASP A 187 3.51 0.17 -17.11
C ASP A 187 2.18 0.43 -16.40
N ASN A 188 1.28 -0.55 -16.46
CA ASN A 188 -0.02 -0.51 -15.79
C ASN A 188 0.04 -1.24 -14.44
N SER A 189 0.56 -0.56 -13.42
CA SER A 189 0.51 -1.05 -12.04
C SER A 189 0.31 0.08 -11.04
N ILE A 190 -0.08 -0.27 -9.82
CA ILE A 190 -0.17 0.67 -8.69
C ILE A 190 1.21 1.29 -8.43
N ALA A 191 2.29 0.50 -8.45
CA ALA A 191 3.64 1.01 -8.30
C ALA A 191 3.98 2.10 -9.33
N ALA A 192 3.63 1.89 -10.61
CA ALA A 192 3.84 2.87 -11.67
C ALA A 192 3.10 4.18 -11.40
N LEU A 193 1.84 4.08 -10.98
CA LEU A 193 1.01 5.25 -10.71
C LEU A 193 1.47 6.01 -9.45
N LEU A 194 1.97 5.31 -8.43
CA LEU A 194 2.58 5.93 -7.25
C LEU A 194 3.83 6.75 -7.62
N GLN A 195 4.69 6.24 -8.51
CA GLN A 195 5.85 6.99 -9.03
C GLN A 195 5.42 8.30 -9.70
N ARG A 196 4.21 8.34 -10.27
CA ARG A 196 3.63 9.49 -10.96
C ARG A 196 2.74 10.37 -10.06
N GLY A 197 2.71 10.11 -8.76
CA GLY A 197 2.01 10.94 -7.77
C GLY A 197 0.52 10.66 -7.65
N VAL A 198 0.00 9.56 -8.20
CA VAL A 198 -1.38 9.14 -7.97
C VAL A 198 -1.58 8.79 -6.50
N VAL A 199 -2.72 9.22 -5.94
CA VAL A 199 -3.09 8.91 -4.56
C VAL A 199 -4.16 7.83 -4.54
N PHE A 200 -3.93 6.76 -3.78
CA PHE A 200 -4.88 5.66 -3.62
C PHE A 200 -5.66 5.78 -2.32
N LEU A 201 -6.98 5.67 -2.41
CA LEU A 201 -7.90 5.65 -1.28
C LEU A 201 -8.47 4.24 -1.15
N ALA A 202 -8.35 3.67 0.05
CA ALA A 202 -9.01 2.43 0.44
C ALA A 202 -10.32 2.75 1.18
N CYS A 203 -11.33 1.92 0.97
CA CYS A 203 -12.65 2.07 1.57
C CYS A 203 -12.76 1.23 2.86
N HIS A 204 -13.02 1.87 4.00
CA HIS A 204 -13.28 1.17 5.26
C HIS A 204 -14.50 0.25 5.20
N ASN A 205 -15.60 0.70 4.59
CA ASN A 205 -16.78 -0.15 4.41
C ASN A 205 -16.45 -1.42 3.60
N ALA A 206 -15.62 -1.32 2.56
CA ALA A 206 -15.21 -2.48 1.77
C ALA A 206 -14.26 -3.43 2.54
N ILE A 207 -13.49 -2.92 3.51
CA ILE A 207 -12.73 -3.76 4.45
C ILE A 207 -13.71 -4.57 5.32
N TRP A 208 -14.75 -3.92 5.85
CA TRP A 208 -15.76 -4.58 6.66
C TRP A 208 -16.55 -5.64 5.90
N GLU A 209 -17.02 -5.31 4.72
CA GLU A 209 -17.71 -6.26 3.83
C GLU A 209 -16.81 -7.46 3.48
N LEU A 210 -15.50 -7.23 3.29
CA LEU A 210 -14.55 -8.31 3.08
C LEU A 210 -14.38 -9.17 4.34
N ALA A 211 -14.30 -8.56 5.52
CA ALA A 211 -14.21 -9.27 6.79
C ALA A 211 -15.43 -10.20 6.97
N GLU A 212 -16.65 -9.69 6.74
CA GLU A 212 -17.89 -10.48 6.81
C GLU A 212 -17.87 -11.65 5.82
N ARG A 213 -17.42 -11.38 4.59
CA ARG A 213 -17.33 -12.40 3.55
C ARG A 213 -16.32 -13.49 3.91
N LEU A 214 -15.17 -13.13 4.47
CA LEU A 214 -14.14 -14.08 4.89
C LEU A 214 -14.62 -14.93 6.07
N ASP A 215 -15.28 -14.31 7.05
CA ASP A 215 -15.84 -15.02 8.20
C ASP A 215 -16.92 -16.01 7.77
N GLY A 216 -17.89 -15.56 6.96
CA GLY A 216 -18.96 -16.41 6.42
C GLY A 216 -18.48 -17.53 5.51
N ALA A 217 -17.31 -17.37 4.87
CA ALA A 217 -16.67 -18.40 4.05
C ALA A 217 -15.72 -19.32 4.86
N ASN A 218 -15.62 -19.16 6.18
CA ASN A 218 -14.66 -19.84 7.04
C ASN A 218 -13.20 -19.66 6.55
N ALA A 219 -12.90 -18.48 6.00
CA ALA A 219 -11.61 -18.06 5.49
C ALA A 219 -10.93 -17.04 6.44
N ASN A 220 -11.25 -17.13 7.74
CA ASN A 220 -10.67 -16.38 8.85
C ASN A 220 -9.78 -17.33 9.66
N PRO A 221 -8.51 -17.57 9.25
CA PRO A 221 -7.67 -18.63 9.81
C PRO A 221 -7.37 -18.44 11.32
N ASP A 222 -7.30 -17.19 11.75
CA ASP A 222 -7.02 -16.82 13.14
C ASP A 222 -8.28 -16.79 14.01
N LYS A 223 -9.46 -17.01 13.43
CA LYS A 223 -10.78 -16.99 14.10
C LYS A 223 -11.01 -15.70 14.89
N LEU A 224 -10.56 -14.57 14.32
CA LEU A 224 -10.74 -13.27 14.92
C LEU A 224 -12.23 -12.90 14.96
N PRO A 225 -12.71 -12.21 16.01
CA PRO A 225 -14.01 -11.55 15.93
C PRO A 225 -14.02 -10.54 14.78
N LEU A 226 -15.20 -10.23 14.25
CA LEU A 226 -15.35 -9.49 13.00
C LEU A 226 -14.65 -8.11 13.00
N ASP A 227 -14.72 -7.39 14.12
CA ASP A 227 -14.07 -6.10 14.33
C ASP A 227 -12.53 -6.19 14.34
N ALA A 228 -12.00 -7.27 14.91
CA ALA A 228 -10.56 -7.58 14.88
C ALA A 228 -10.11 -8.09 13.52
N LEU A 229 -10.94 -8.83 12.79
CA LEU A 229 -10.66 -9.24 11.41
C LEU A 229 -10.60 -8.03 10.47
N ALA A 230 -11.56 -7.11 10.59
CA ALA A 230 -11.54 -5.84 9.85
C ALA A 230 -10.30 -5.00 10.21
N ALA A 231 -9.88 -5.00 11.48
CA ALA A 231 -8.65 -4.33 11.90
C ALA A 231 -7.40 -4.97 11.29
N ASP A 232 -7.31 -6.30 11.27
CA ASP A 232 -6.18 -7.02 10.67
C ASP A 232 -6.09 -6.75 9.16
N LEU A 233 -7.21 -6.80 8.44
CA LEU A 233 -7.29 -6.40 7.03
C LEU A 233 -6.86 -4.94 6.83
N THR A 234 -7.30 -4.02 7.70
CA THR A 234 -6.89 -2.61 7.67
C THR A 234 -5.38 -2.46 7.81
N ASN A 235 -4.75 -3.24 8.69
CA ASN A 235 -3.31 -3.24 8.89
C ASN A 235 -2.54 -3.73 7.66
N HIS A 236 -3.15 -4.57 6.83
CA HIS A 236 -2.62 -5.08 5.57
C HIS A 236 -2.87 -4.18 4.35
N VAL A 237 -3.57 -3.04 4.51
CA VAL A 237 -3.66 -2.03 3.44
C VAL A 237 -2.29 -1.42 3.23
N ILE A 238 -1.83 -1.37 1.97
CA ILE A 238 -0.48 -0.88 1.63
C ILE A 238 -0.18 0.50 2.26
N PRO A 239 1.05 0.77 2.72
CA PRO A 239 1.38 2.01 3.42
C PRO A 239 1.16 3.29 2.60
N SER A 240 1.18 3.20 1.27
CA SER A 240 0.96 4.35 0.39
C SER A 240 -0.52 4.68 0.17
N ALA A 241 -1.45 3.76 0.49
CA ALA A 241 -2.88 4.01 0.38
C ALA A 241 -3.43 4.69 1.65
N ILE A 242 -4.47 5.50 1.48
CA ILE A 242 -5.16 6.23 2.55
C ILE A 242 -6.48 5.50 2.83
N VAL A 243 -6.64 4.98 4.05
CA VAL A 243 -7.93 4.43 4.50
C VAL A 243 -8.88 5.59 4.77
N THR A 244 -10.03 5.55 4.10
CA THR A 244 -11.12 6.53 4.20
C THR A 244 -12.33 5.91 4.89
N PRO A 245 -13.25 6.70 5.49
CA PRO A 245 -14.47 6.17 6.11
C PRO A 245 -15.34 5.35 5.15
N GLY A 246 -15.26 5.66 3.86
CA GLY A 246 -15.90 4.91 2.80
C GLY A 246 -15.70 5.64 1.48
N ALA A 247 -15.40 4.91 0.41
CA ALA A 247 -15.10 5.51 -0.90
C ALA A 247 -16.27 6.35 -1.42
N VAL A 248 -17.49 5.77 -1.44
CA VAL A 248 -18.68 6.44 -1.97
C VAL A 248 -19.06 7.69 -1.19
N GLY A 249 -18.87 7.69 0.14
CA GLY A 249 -19.05 8.89 0.98
C GLY A 249 -17.96 9.93 0.80
N THR A 250 -16.74 9.51 0.45
CA THR A 250 -15.59 10.41 0.21
C THR A 250 -15.68 11.10 -1.16
N LEU A 251 -16.30 10.46 -2.16
CA LEU A 251 -16.45 11.01 -3.51
C LEU A 251 -17.13 12.41 -3.54
N PRO A 252 -18.28 12.64 -2.88
CA PRO A 252 -18.87 13.98 -2.77
C PRO A 252 -17.95 15.02 -2.12
N GLU A 253 -17.18 14.64 -1.09
CA GLU A 253 -16.24 15.56 -0.42
C GLU A 253 -15.12 16.01 -1.35
N LEU A 254 -14.60 15.10 -2.18
CA LEU A 254 -13.62 15.43 -3.21
C LEU A 254 -14.22 16.32 -4.30
N GLN A 255 -15.42 16.00 -4.79
CA GLN A 255 -16.11 16.82 -5.79
C GLN A 255 -16.37 18.24 -5.28
N ARG A 256 -16.74 18.40 -4.00
CA ARG A 256 -16.95 19.71 -3.35
C ARG A 256 -15.72 20.61 -3.39
N VAL A 257 -14.50 20.04 -3.45
CA VAL A 257 -13.24 20.79 -3.57
C VAL A 257 -12.65 20.79 -4.98
N GLY A 258 -13.47 20.45 -5.98
CA GLY A 258 -13.17 20.62 -7.40
C GLY A 258 -12.49 19.43 -8.07
N PHE A 259 -12.66 18.22 -7.54
CA PHE A 259 -12.30 17.00 -8.29
C PHE A 259 -13.38 16.66 -9.31
N SER A 260 -12.97 16.44 -10.57
CA SER A 260 -13.83 15.84 -11.58
C SER A 260 -13.99 14.35 -11.32
N TYR A 261 -15.22 13.84 -11.37
CA TYR A 261 -15.52 12.42 -11.22
C TYR A 261 -15.27 11.65 -12.54
N ALA A 262 -14.74 10.44 -12.44
CA ALA A 262 -14.59 9.47 -13.52
C ALA A 262 -14.82 8.04 -13.01
N LYS A 263 -15.15 7.11 -13.91
CA LYS A 263 -15.37 5.69 -13.63
C LYS A 263 -14.81 4.84 -14.77
#